data_AF-A0A5C0DYW7-F1
#
_entry.id   AF-A0A5C0DYW7-F1
#
_cell.length_a   1.000
_cell.length_b   1.000
_cell.length_c   1.000
_cell.angle_alpha   90.00
_cell.angle_beta   90.00
_cell.angle_gamma   90.00
#
_symmetry.space_group_name_H-M   'P 1'
#
loop_
_entity.id
_entity.type
_entity.pdbx_description
1 polymer ?
#
loop_
_entity_poly.entity_id
_entity_poly.type
_entity_poly.pdbx_seq_one_letter_code
_entity_poly.pdbx_strand_id
1 'polypeptide(L)'
;MDIAAIVKFLAPCMPFLLTMGNKAAEGASQKVGEDVWNRAKVIWAKLQPKIEAKEAAKEAAEDVAKNPDDEDLQVSLRVQLKKILEADTELAEEIAKILQTQNSDAGSSVVNPQSYGESIQINKAGGVDNATYDLRRIHNEKK
;
A
#
# COMPACT_ATOMS: atom_id res chain seq x y z
N MET A 1 5.43 -6.35 -3.03
CA MET A 1 5.10 -5.54 -1.83
C MET A 1 6.36 -5.39 -1.00
N ASP A 2 6.73 -4.17 -0.61
CA ASP A 2 7.94 -3.94 0.18
C ASP A 2 7.63 -4.03 1.69
N ILE A 3 7.97 -5.17 2.30
CA ILE A 3 7.69 -5.43 3.72
C ILE A 3 8.55 -4.52 4.61
N ALA A 4 9.75 -4.14 4.15
CA ALA A 4 10.61 -3.23 4.89
C ALA A 4 9.98 -1.83 5.01
N ALA A 5 9.30 -1.36 3.96
CA ALA A 5 8.54 -0.11 3.99
C ALA A 5 7.39 -0.16 5.01
N ILE A 6 6.67 -1.29 5.13
CA ILE A 6 5.62 -1.47 6.15
C ILE A 6 6.22 -1.40 7.54
N VAL A 7 7.33 -2.10 7.78
CA VAL A 7 8.02 -2.10 9.07
C VAL A 7 8.51 -0.69 9.41
N LYS A 8 9.15 0.01 8.47
CA LYS A 8 9.57 1.41 8.67
C LYS A 8 8.40 2.36 8.91
N PHE A 9 7.25 2.11 8.30
CA PHE A 9 6.04 2.88 8.51
C PHE A 9 5.40 2.62 9.89
N LEU A 10 5.41 1.36 10.34
CA LEU A 10 4.83 0.95 11.62
C LEU A 10 5.78 1.17 12.80
N ALA A 11 7.10 1.14 12.60
CA ALA A 11 8.11 1.28 13.65
C ALA A 11 7.87 2.48 14.58
N PRO A 12 7.69 3.73 14.10
CA PRO A 12 7.43 4.86 14.98
C PRO A 12 6.05 4.79 15.68
N CYS A 13 5.11 4.02 15.13
CA CYS A 13 3.77 3.83 15.65
C CYS A 13 3.65 2.62 16.60
N MET A 14 4.57 1.67 16.52
CA MET A 14 4.57 0.42 17.30
C MET A 14 4.47 0.62 18.81
N PRO A 15 5.25 1.51 19.46
CA PRO A 15 5.09 1.74 20.90
C PRO A 15 3.68 2.19 21.27
N PHE A 16 3.04 3.00 20.42
CA PHE A 16 1.68 3.49 20.64
C PHE A 16 0.61 2.42 20.34
N LEU A 17 0.86 1.55 19.36
CA LEU A 17 -0.03 0.46 18.97
C LEU A 17 -0.05 -0.65 20.04
N LEU A 18 1.12 -1.00 20.60
CA LEU A 18 1.23 -2.01 21.67
C LEU A 18 0.78 -1.49 23.04
N THR A 19 0.94 -0.20 23.30
CA THR A 19 0.49 0.42 24.57
C THR A 19 -1.05 0.53 24.67
N MET A 20 -1.78 0.01 23.67
CA MET A 20 -3.25 -0.17 23.59
C MET A 20 -4.04 0.64 24.64
N GLY A 21 -4.22 1.92 24.36
CA GLY A 21 -5.07 2.76 25.19
C GLY A 21 -5.34 4.07 24.49
N ASN A 22 -6.61 4.49 24.49
CA ASN A 22 -7.12 5.74 23.92
C ASN A 22 -6.23 6.99 24.20
N LYS A 23 -5.45 6.98 25.29
CA LYS A 23 -4.48 8.01 25.67
C LYS A 23 -3.23 8.09 24.77
N ALA A 24 -2.78 7.00 24.18
CA ALA A 24 -1.61 6.97 23.31
C ALA A 24 -1.92 7.52 21.90
N ALA A 25 -3.20 7.48 21.50
CA ALA A 25 -3.65 7.89 20.18
C ALA A 25 -3.44 9.39 19.91
N GLU A 26 -3.64 10.26 20.92
CA GLU A 26 -3.44 11.71 20.77
C GLU A 26 -1.97 12.05 20.50
N GLY A 27 -1.04 11.44 21.24
CA GLY A 27 0.39 11.64 21.04
C GLY A 27 0.91 11.06 19.72
N ALA A 28 0.38 9.92 19.29
CA ALA A 28 0.74 9.31 18.01
C ALA A 28 0.22 10.14 16.83
N SER A 29 -1.06 10.52 16.81
CA SER A 29 -1.65 11.36 15.76
C SER A 29 -0.92 12.70 15.62
N GLN A 30 -0.47 13.32 16.72
CA GLN A 30 0.31 14.56 16.65
C GLN A 30 1.73 14.34 16.10
N LYS A 31 2.37 13.20 16.36
CA LYS A 31 3.73 12.92 15.90
C LYS A 31 3.83 12.47 14.45
N VAL A 32 2.96 11.54 14.05
CA VAL A 32 3.01 10.94 12.71
C VAL A 32 1.94 11.48 11.76
N GLY A 33 0.96 12.22 12.27
CA GLY A 33 -0.21 12.68 11.54
C GLY A 33 -1.40 11.74 11.73
N GLU A 34 -2.61 12.30 11.79
CA GLU A 34 -3.84 11.53 12.01
C GLU A 34 -4.11 10.51 10.90
N ASP A 35 -3.88 10.88 9.64
CA ASP A 35 -4.03 9.96 8.48
C ASP A 35 -3.10 8.74 8.60
N VAL A 36 -1.81 9.00 8.83
CA VAL A 36 -0.77 7.98 9.00
C VAL A 36 -1.10 7.08 10.18
N TRP A 37 -1.50 7.66 11.31
CA TRP A 37 -1.90 6.92 12.50
C TRP A 37 -3.14 6.05 12.26
N ASN A 38 -4.15 6.57 11.57
CA ASN A 38 -5.37 5.82 11.30
C ASN A 38 -5.09 4.61 10.40
N ARG A 39 -4.23 4.79 9.39
CA ARG A 39 -3.80 3.71 8.50
C ARG A 39 -2.92 2.69 9.20
N ALA A 40 -1.98 3.14 10.02
CA ALA A 40 -1.16 2.26 10.86
C ALA A 40 -2.04 1.38 11.76
N LYS A 41 -3.08 1.95 12.40
CA LYS A 41 -4.05 1.18 13.19
C LYS A 41 -4.79 0.14 12.37
N VAL A 42 -5.26 0.48 11.17
CA VAL A 42 -5.98 -0.46 10.30
C VAL A 42 -5.06 -1.62 9.86
N ILE A 43 -3.84 -1.32 9.44
CA ILE A 43 -2.84 -2.32 9.07
C ILE A 43 -2.51 -3.22 10.27
N TRP A 44 -2.26 -2.60 11.44
CA TRP A 44 -1.95 -3.33 12.66
C TRP A 44 -3.10 -4.22 13.12
N ALA A 45 -4.35 -3.76 13.08
CA ALA A 45 -5.51 -4.56 13.47
C ALA A 45 -5.66 -5.84 12.63
N LYS A 46 -5.23 -5.81 11.36
CA LYS A 46 -5.22 -6.98 10.47
C LYS A 46 -4.03 -7.90 10.74
N LEU A 47 -2.87 -7.34 11.07
CA LEU A 47 -1.64 -8.10 11.36
C LEU A 47 -1.61 -8.71 12.77
N GLN A 48 -2.13 -7.99 13.77
CA GLN A 48 -2.13 -8.36 15.18
C GLN A 48 -2.60 -9.81 15.42
N PRO A 49 -3.76 -10.28 14.91
CA PRO A 49 -4.20 -11.66 15.17
C PRO A 49 -3.23 -12.71 14.61
N LYS A 50 -2.54 -12.42 13.50
CA LYS A 50 -1.55 -13.32 12.90
C LYS A 50 -0.21 -13.28 13.63
N ILE A 51 0.15 -12.11 14.16
CA ILE A 51 1.33 -11.90 15.00
C ILE A 51 1.13 -12.60 16.34
N GLU A 52 -0.03 -12.46 16.98
CA GLU A 52 -0.36 -13.14 18.23
C GLU A 52 -0.45 -14.66 18.06
N ALA A 53 -0.86 -15.14 16.88
CA ALA A 53 -0.80 -16.56 16.56
C ALA A 53 0.63 -17.12 16.42
N LYS A 54 1.65 -16.26 16.30
CA LYS A 54 3.07 -16.64 16.20
C LYS A 54 3.88 -15.93 17.29
N GLU A 55 4.21 -16.65 18.35
CA GLU A 55 4.97 -16.13 19.50
C GLU A 55 6.24 -15.36 19.08
N ALA A 56 7.04 -15.91 18.17
CA ALA A 56 8.24 -15.24 17.66
C ALA A 56 7.96 -13.94 16.88
N ALA A 57 6.78 -13.79 16.27
CA ALA A 57 6.38 -12.52 15.64
C ALA A 57 5.95 -11.50 16.69
N LYS A 58 5.28 -11.95 17.74
CA LYS A 58 4.89 -11.12 18.88
C LYS A 58 6.11 -10.57 19.59
N GLU A 59 7.09 -11.41 19.92
CA GLU A 59 8.35 -10.97 20.54
C GLU A 59 9.06 -9.93 19.68
N ALA A 60 9.18 -10.16 18.37
CA ALA A 60 9.79 -9.20 17.46
C ALA A 60 9.05 -7.86 17.42
N ALA A 61 7.72 -7.87 17.53
CA ALA A 61 6.94 -6.64 17.61
C ALA A 61 7.15 -5.89 18.93
N GLU A 62 7.21 -6.60 20.05
CA GLU A 62 7.50 -6.01 21.35
C GLU A 62 8.91 -5.41 21.41
N ASP A 63 9.88 -6.03 20.75
CA ASP A 63 11.25 -5.53 20.72
C ASP A 63 11.38 -4.26 19.85
N VAL A 64 10.79 -4.25 18.65
CA VAL A 64 10.73 -3.05 17.80
C VAL A 64 9.96 -1.92 18.49
N ALA A 65 8.94 -2.21 19.29
CA ALA A 65 8.26 -1.18 20.05
C ALA A 65 9.13 -0.54 21.15
N LYS A 66 10.07 -1.30 21.73
CA LYS A 66 11.05 -0.76 22.68
C LYS A 66 12.11 0.07 21.98
N ASN A 67 12.61 -0.39 20.83
CA ASN A 67 13.61 0.32 20.03
C ASN A 67 13.19 0.39 18.55
N PRO A 68 12.36 1.38 18.17
CA PRO A 68 11.85 1.48 16.81
C PRO A 68 12.90 1.89 15.78
N ASP A 69 14.05 2.42 16.22
CA ASP A 69 15.17 2.83 15.36
C ASP A 69 16.19 1.69 15.13
N ASP A 70 16.08 0.58 15.88
CA ASP A 70 17.03 -0.52 15.80
C ASP A 70 16.82 -1.35 14.54
N GLU A 71 17.83 -1.39 13.67
CA GLU A 71 17.76 -2.10 12.40
C GLU A 71 17.65 -3.62 12.58
N ASP A 72 18.28 -4.21 13.59
CA ASP A 72 18.26 -5.65 13.80
C ASP A 72 16.85 -6.11 14.20
N LEU A 73 16.19 -5.32 15.06
CA LEU A 73 14.81 -5.58 15.47
C LEU A 73 13.83 -5.38 14.31
N GLN A 74 14.02 -4.31 13.52
CA GLN A 74 13.22 -4.11 12.30
C GLN A 74 13.38 -5.29 11.33
N VAL A 75 14.59 -5.83 11.18
CA VAL A 75 14.85 -7.00 10.33
C VAL A 75 14.17 -8.24 10.88
N SER A 76 14.22 -8.48 12.19
CA SER A 76 13.55 -9.62 12.84
C SER A 76 12.03 -9.58 12.60
N LEU A 77 11.40 -8.43 12.85
CA LEU A 77 9.98 -8.23 12.58
C LEU A 77 9.65 -8.39 11.09
N ARG A 78 10.49 -7.87 10.20
CA ARG A 78 10.33 -8.02 8.74
C ARG A 78 10.32 -9.49 8.32
N VAL A 79 11.22 -10.31 8.86
CA VAL A 79 11.28 -11.76 8.54
C VAL A 79 10.02 -12.47 9.03
N GLN A 80 9.54 -12.13 10.22
CA GLN A 80 8.34 -12.73 10.79
C GLN A 80 7.07 -12.31 10.04
N LEU A 81 6.94 -11.02 9.70
CA LEU A 81 5.88 -10.51 8.84
C LEU A 81 5.92 -11.15 7.45
N LYS A 82 7.11 -11.34 6.87
CA LYS A 82 7.25 -12.03 5.59
C LYS A 82 6.62 -13.42 5.64
N LYS A 83 6.94 -14.22 6.66
CA LYS A 83 6.36 -15.56 6.83
C LYS A 83 4.83 -15.54 7.01
N ILE A 84 4.30 -14.53 7.69
CA ILE A 84 2.85 -14.37 7.89
C ILE A 84 2.17 -14.00 6.56
N LEU A 85 2.72 -13.03 5.84
CA LEU A 85 2.17 -12.52 4.58
C LEU A 85 2.37 -13.50 3.41
N GLU A 86 3.41 -14.33 3.45
CA GLU A 86 3.57 -15.46 2.52
C GLU A 86 2.53 -16.55 2.78
N ALA A 87 2.11 -16.75 4.03
CA ALA A 87 1.04 -17.70 4.36
C ALA A 87 -0.37 -17.15 4.03
N ASP A 88 -0.56 -15.83 4.13
CA ASP A 88 -1.80 -15.12 3.81
C ASP A 88 -1.55 -14.03 2.75
N THR A 89 -1.48 -14.44 1.48
CA THR A 89 -1.25 -13.51 0.37
C THR A 89 -2.35 -12.46 0.26
N GLU A 90 -3.60 -12.82 0.55
CA GLU A 90 -4.75 -11.91 0.53
C GLU A 90 -4.60 -10.77 1.55
N LEU A 91 -4.09 -11.08 2.76
CA LEU A 91 -3.78 -10.09 3.79
C LEU A 91 -2.67 -9.14 3.32
N ALA A 92 -1.66 -9.66 2.62
CA ALA A 92 -0.58 -8.87 2.06
C ALA A 92 -1.08 -7.87 1.01
N GLU A 93 -1.97 -8.29 0.12
CA GLU A 93 -2.55 -7.40 -0.88
C GLU A 93 -3.42 -6.30 -0.25
N GLU A 94 -4.24 -6.65 0.74
CA GLU A 94 -5.03 -5.69 1.53
C GLU A 94 -4.14 -4.62 2.18
N ILE A 95 -3.09 -5.03 2.90
CA ILE A 95 -2.16 -4.10 3.56
C ILE A 95 -1.46 -3.22 2.52
N ALA A 96 -1.11 -3.79 1.36
CA ALA A 96 -0.42 -3.06 0.30
C ALA A 96 -1.33 -1.98 -0.30
N LYS A 97 -2.63 -2.25 -0.43
CA LYS A 97 -3.62 -1.26 -0.86
C LYS A 97 -3.77 -0.14 0.17
N ILE A 98 -3.84 -0.46 1.46
CA ILE A 98 -3.95 0.54 2.54
C ILE A 98 -2.68 1.41 2.62
N LEU A 99 -1.50 0.85 2.35
CA LEU A 99 -0.26 1.61 2.30
C LEU A 99 -0.16 2.49 1.04
N GLN A 100 -0.74 2.06 -0.09
CA GLN A 100 -0.76 2.81 -1.35
C GLN A 100 -1.87 3.86 -1.43
N THR A 101 -2.87 3.81 -0.54
CA THR A 101 -3.91 4.86 -0.48
C THR A 101 -3.34 6.16 0.07
N GLN A 102 -2.66 6.91 -0.80
CA GLN A 102 -2.19 8.29 -0.58
C GLN A 102 -2.80 9.23 -1.63
N ASN A 103 -3.64 8.74 -2.56
CA ASN A 103 -4.04 9.55 -3.71
C ASN A 103 -5.44 9.31 -4.29
N SER A 104 -6.40 8.83 -3.49
CA SER A 104 -7.77 8.70 -4.00
C SER A 104 -8.80 8.95 -2.91
N ASP A 105 -8.86 10.20 -2.46
CA ASP A 105 -10.18 10.80 -2.28
C ASP A 105 -10.72 11.06 -3.69
N ALA A 106 -11.46 10.10 -4.23
CA ALA A 106 -12.49 10.26 -5.25
C ALA A 106 -12.94 8.87 -5.74
N GLY A 107 -14.24 8.64 -5.59
CA GLY A 107 -15.08 7.62 -6.23
C GLY A 107 -14.43 6.51 -7.07
N SER A 108 -14.82 5.28 -6.74
CA SER A 108 -15.04 4.20 -7.71
C SER A 108 -13.85 3.86 -8.62
N SER A 109 -13.04 2.89 -8.21
CA SER A 109 -12.75 1.81 -9.15
C SER A 109 -12.40 0.53 -8.42
N VAL A 110 -13.26 -0.46 -8.62
CA VAL A 110 -13.03 -1.87 -8.39
C VAL A 110 -11.62 -2.27 -8.88
N VAL A 111 -10.75 -2.64 -7.96
CA VAL A 111 -9.45 -3.26 -8.27
C VAL A 111 -9.66 -4.76 -8.37
N ASN A 112 -9.91 -5.23 -9.59
CA ASN A 112 -9.93 -6.64 -9.97
C ASN A 112 -8.48 -7.15 -10.07
N PRO A 113 -8.03 -8.10 -9.23
CA PRO A 113 -6.64 -8.56 -9.21
C PRO A 113 -6.37 -9.63 -10.26
N GLN A 114 -6.56 -9.34 -11.54
CA GLN A 114 -6.11 -10.20 -12.64
C GLN A 114 -5.79 -9.36 -13.87
N SER A 115 -4.52 -9.05 -14.12
CA SER A 115 -3.97 -9.09 -15.47
C SER A 115 -2.44 -8.93 -15.44
N TYR A 116 -1.72 -10.05 -15.38
CA TYR A 116 -0.36 -10.08 -15.89
C TYR A 116 -0.49 -10.19 -17.41
N GLY A 117 -0.14 -9.09 -18.10
CA GLY A 117 -0.10 -9.04 -19.55
C GLY A 117 -1.44 -8.67 -20.17
N GLU A 118 -1.59 -7.41 -20.56
CA GLU A 118 -1.93 -7.01 -21.95
C GLU A 118 -2.05 -5.48 -22.00
N SER A 119 -1.48 -4.92 -23.06
CA SER A 119 -1.48 -3.52 -23.51
C SER A 119 -2.49 -2.55 -22.87
N ILE A 120 -1.98 -1.48 -22.27
CA ILE A 120 -2.74 -0.26 -21.98
C ILE A 120 -3.08 0.42 -23.33
N GLN A 121 -4.27 0.14 -23.87
CA GLN A 121 -4.89 0.99 -24.89
C GLN A 121 -5.72 2.06 -24.19
N ILE A 122 -5.17 3.27 -24.14
CA ILE A 122 -5.87 4.47 -23.69
C ILE A 122 -7.06 4.78 -24.61
N ASN A 123 -8.28 4.47 -24.17
CA ASN A 123 -9.49 4.95 -24.83
C ASN A 123 -9.71 6.44 -24.52
N LYS A 124 -9.21 7.28 -25.42
CA LYS A 124 -9.49 8.71 -25.49
C LYS A 124 -10.91 8.90 -26.05
N ALA A 125 -11.91 8.90 -25.17
CA ALA A 125 -13.26 9.29 -25.54
C ALA A 125 -13.34 10.82 -25.66
N GLY A 126 -13.39 11.33 -26.89
CA GLY A 126 -13.68 12.74 -27.16
C GLY A 126 -13.15 13.21 -28.52
N GLY A 127 -14.03 13.22 -29.53
CA GLY A 127 -13.81 13.91 -30.80
C GLY A 127 -13.60 12.99 -31.99
N VAL A 128 -14.71 12.48 -32.52
CA VAL A 128 -14.79 12.00 -33.90
C VAL A 128 -14.56 13.19 -34.85
N ASP A 129 -13.44 13.22 -35.54
CA ASP A 129 -13.38 13.79 -36.89
C ASP A 129 -12.61 12.82 -37.78
N ASN A 130 -13.40 12.02 -38.48
CA ASN A 130 -12.96 11.14 -39.55
C ASN A 130 -12.60 12.01 -40.76
N ALA A 131 -11.38 12.58 -40.77
CA ALA A 131 -10.78 13.09 -41.99
C ALA A 131 -10.36 11.87 -42.83
N THR A 132 -11.34 11.38 -43.58
CA THR A 132 -11.22 10.44 -44.68
C THR A 132 -10.02 10.83 -45.55
N TYR A 133 -9.06 9.91 -45.66
CA TYR A 133 -7.96 10.02 -46.62
C TYR A 133 -8.55 9.90 -48.04
N ASP A 134 -8.98 11.03 -48.60
CA ASP A 134 -9.45 11.10 -49.98
C ASP A 134 -8.25 11.04 -50.93
N LEU A 135 -7.93 9.81 -51.33
CA LEU A 135 -6.95 9.48 -52.36
C LEU A 135 -7.49 9.76 -53.78
N ARG A 136 -8.08 10.92 -54.10
CA ARG A 136 -8.52 11.21 -55.49
C ARG A 136 -8.62 12.70 -55.87
N ARG A 137 -7.53 13.31 -56.38
CA ARG A 137 -7.54 14.18 -57.59
C ARG A 137 -6.11 14.63 -57.92
N ILE A 138 -5.38 13.98 -58.83
CA ILE A 138 -5.27 14.29 -60.28
C ILE A 138 -5.12 15.80 -60.58
N HIS A 139 -4.10 16.11 -61.40
CA HIS A 139 -3.82 17.34 -62.16
C HIS A 139 -3.14 18.52 -61.44
N ASN A 140 -1.85 18.69 -61.71
CA ASN A 140 -1.45 19.88 -62.48
C ASN A 140 -0.24 19.60 -63.37
N GLU A 141 -0.55 19.44 -64.66
CA GLU A 141 0.37 19.51 -65.78
C GLU A 141 0.39 20.97 -66.29
N LYS A 142 1.60 21.47 -66.56
CA LYS A 142 1.98 22.61 -67.44
C LYS A 142 1.80 24.00 -66.82
N LYS A 143 2.74 24.93 -66.97
CA LYS A 143 3.51 25.28 -68.17
C LYS A 143 4.73 26.11 -67.79
#